data_AF-A0A261KW31-F1
#
_entry.id   AF-A0A261KW31-F1
#
_cell.length_a   1.000
_cell.length_b   1.000
_cell.length_c   1.000
_cell.angle_alpha   90.00
_cell.angle_beta   90.00
_cell.angle_gamma   90.00
#
_symmetry.space_group_name_H-M   'P 1'
#
loop_
_entity.id
_entity.type
_entity.pdbx_description
1 polymer ?
#
loop_
_entity_poly.entity_id
_entity_poly.type
_entity_poly.pdbx_seq_one_letter_code
_entity_poly.pdbx_strand_id
1 'polypeptide(L)'
;EEEWIGFNLGIYAWTFQTYLRLQADGFPCKLVSELPSEGIIIFHHQALEAHKTPIKPGKNQLFIFLKAESKYYGYAQLHIVQNPTEVQKLKDSYYLPHWPQPGLIQNDSENVNIGCKNLYFFYG
;
A
#
# COMPACT_ATOMS: atom_id res chain seq x y z
N GLU A 1 13.00 -19.56 5.97
CA GLU A 1 11.58 -19.17 6.00
C GLU A 1 11.16 -18.95 4.56
N GLU A 2 10.13 -19.64 4.07
CA GLU A 2 9.68 -19.53 2.68
C GLU A 2 9.06 -18.15 2.45
N GLU A 3 9.62 -17.38 1.51
CA GLU A 3 9.00 -16.15 1.02
C GLU A 3 7.64 -16.51 0.41
N TRP A 4 6.57 -16.10 1.09
CA TRP A 4 5.22 -16.31 0.57
C TRP A 4 5.03 -15.46 -0.70
N ILE A 5 4.87 -16.13 -1.84
CA ILE A 5 4.81 -15.54 -3.20
C ILE A 5 3.81 -14.37 -3.31
N GLY A 6 2.77 -14.35 -2.48
CA GLY A 6 1.78 -13.28 -2.50
C GLY A 6 2.26 -11.93 -1.93
N PHE A 7 3.47 -11.83 -1.34
CA PHE A 7 4.11 -10.53 -1.09
C PHE A 7 4.40 -9.74 -2.38
N ASN A 8 4.37 -10.41 -3.54
CA ASN A 8 4.50 -9.75 -4.85
C ASN A 8 3.21 -9.05 -5.31
N LEU A 9 2.07 -9.25 -4.62
CA LEU A 9 0.83 -8.55 -4.92
C LEU A 9 0.72 -7.29 -4.04
N GLY A 10 0.53 -6.13 -4.67
CA GLY A 10 0.54 -4.82 -3.99
C GLY A 10 -0.42 -4.72 -2.80
N ILE A 11 -1.56 -5.42 -2.85
CA ILE A 11 -2.52 -5.47 -1.74
C ILE A 11 -1.91 -6.08 -0.46
N TYR A 12 -1.14 -7.15 -0.56
CA TYR A 12 -0.50 -7.79 0.60
C TYR A 12 0.81 -7.09 0.97
N ALA A 13 1.58 -6.63 -0.02
CA ALA A 13 2.82 -5.90 0.20
C ALA A 13 2.63 -4.64 1.04
N TRP A 14 1.49 -3.94 0.90
CA TRP A 14 1.25 -2.70 1.63
C TRP A 14 0.20 -2.83 2.73
N THR A 15 -0.99 -3.39 2.46
CA THR A 15 -2.07 -3.44 3.45
C THR A 15 -1.75 -4.39 4.59
N PHE A 16 -1.35 -5.62 4.26
CA PHE A 16 -1.05 -6.64 5.27
C PHE A 16 0.21 -6.27 6.06
N GLN A 17 1.24 -5.79 5.36
CA GLN A 17 2.45 -5.29 6.01
C GLN A 17 2.16 -4.11 6.96
N THR A 18 1.36 -3.12 6.55
CA THR A 18 0.93 -2.01 7.43
C THR A 18 0.21 -2.53 8.65
N TYR A 19 -0.73 -3.48 8.49
CA TYR A 19 -1.44 -4.11 9.61
C TYR A 19 -0.47 -4.77 10.61
N LEU A 20 0.48 -5.57 10.12
CA LEU A 20 1.44 -6.25 11.00
C LEU A 20 2.30 -5.27 11.81
N ARG A 21 2.72 -4.14 11.22
CA ARG A 21 3.50 -3.12 11.94
C ARG A 21 2.66 -2.42 13.00
N LEU A 22 1.44 -2.02 12.64
CA LEU A 22 0.51 -1.42 13.61
C LEU A 22 0.21 -2.38 14.77
N GLN A 23 0.03 -3.68 14.50
CA GLN A 23 -0.12 -4.68 15.56
C GLN A 23 1.12 -4.81 16.44
N ALA A 24 2.31 -4.85 15.84
CA ALA A 24 3.57 -4.94 16.58
C ALA A 24 3.79 -3.72 17.50
N ASP A 25 3.34 -2.54 17.07
CA ASP A 25 3.38 -1.30 17.86
C ASP A 25 2.26 -1.20 18.90
N GLY A 26 1.40 -2.22 19.02
CA GLY A 26 0.29 -2.25 19.97
C GLY A 26 -0.90 -1.36 19.57
N PHE A 27 -0.95 -0.88 18.33
CA PHE A 27 -2.06 -0.08 17.84
C PHE A 27 -3.33 -0.95 17.66
N PRO A 28 -4.50 -0.54 18.19
CA PRO A 28 -5.71 -1.35 18.14
C PRO A 28 -6.37 -1.33 16.75
N CYS A 29 -5.83 -2.10 15.81
CA CYS A 29 -6.36 -2.28 14.47
C CYS A 29 -6.80 -3.73 14.20
N LYS A 30 -7.61 -3.93 13.16
CA LYS A 30 -8.06 -5.25 12.72
C LYS A 30 -8.07 -5.30 11.19
N LEU A 31 -7.72 -6.45 10.63
CA LEU A 31 -8.10 -6.77 9.26
C LEU A 31 -9.55 -7.24 9.24
N VAL A 32 -10.34 -6.69 8.33
CA VAL A 32 -11.76 -6.96 8.21
C VAL A 32 -12.10 -7.28 6.76
N SER A 33 -13.08 -8.15 6.56
CA SER A 33 -13.62 -8.52 5.23
C SER A 33 -14.79 -7.64 4.79
N GLU A 34 -15.33 -6.83 5.71
CA GLU A 34 -16.48 -5.94 5.49
C GLU A 34 -16.14 -4.53 5.94
N LEU A 35 -16.69 -3.52 5.25
CA LEU A 35 -16.47 -2.12 5.62
C LEU A 35 -17.14 -1.80 6.96
N PRO A 36 -16.38 -1.41 8.00
CA PRO A 36 -16.94 -1.07 9.30
C PRO A 36 -17.71 0.25 9.20
N SER A 37 -18.80 0.43 9.94
CA SER A 37 -19.64 1.64 9.86
C SER A 37 -18.99 2.93 10.37
N GLU A 38 -17.84 2.83 11.04
CA GLU A 38 -17.10 3.94 11.63
C GLU A 38 -15.60 3.65 11.74
N GLY A 39 -14.81 4.70 11.95
CA GLY A 39 -13.37 4.63 12.20
C GLY A 39 -12.50 4.97 10.98
N ILE A 40 -11.20 4.73 11.14
CA ILE A 40 -10.20 4.94 10.08
C ILE A 40 -10.09 3.65 9.28
N ILE A 41 -10.35 3.74 7.99
CA ILE A 41 -10.38 2.60 7.07
C ILE A 41 -9.27 2.82 6.05
N ILE A 42 -8.20 2.02 6.18
CA ILE A 42 -7.08 1.99 5.25
C ILE A 42 -7.31 0.85 4.27
N PHE A 43 -7.33 1.15 2.98
CA PHE A 43 -7.58 0.13 1.96
C PHE A 43 -6.81 0.38 0.67
N HIS A 44 -6.47 -0.71 -0.01
CA HIS A 44 -5.84 -0.69 -1.34
C HIS A 44 -6.89 -0.59 -2.45
N HIS A 45 -6.50 -0.12 -3.64
CA HIS A 45 -7.42 0.01 -4.78
C HIS A 45 -8.20 -1.27 -5.08
N GLN A 46 -7.52 -2.42 -5.00
CA GLN A 46 -8.12 -3.74 -5.26
C GLN A 46 -9.15 -4.17 -4.21
N ALA A 47 -9.16 -3.57 -3.01
CA ALA A 47 -10.05 -3.99 -1.93
C ALA A 47 -11.53 -3.67 -2.25
N LEU A 48 -11.78 -2.62 -3.04
CA LEU A 48 -13.13 -2.19 -3.40
C LEU A 48 -13.48 -2.45 -4.88
N GLU A 49 -12.60 -3.09 -5.65
CA GLU A 49 -12.83 -3.37 -7.09
C GLU A 49 -14.03 -4.28 -7.34
N ALA A 50 -14.40 -5.14 -6.39
CA ALA A 50 -15.60 -5.97 -6.49
C ALA A 50 -16.90 -5.13 -6.54
N HIS A 51 -16.86 -3.88 -6.10
CA HIS A 51 -17.99 -2.97 -6.19
C HIS A 51 -18.03 -2.29 -7.56
N LYS A 52 -19.13 -2.49 -8.29
CA LYS A 52 -19.35 -1.88 -9.62
C LYS A 52 -19.43 -0.35 -9.59
N THR A 53 -19.63 0.24 -8.41
CA THR A 53 -19.74 1.68 -8.19
C THR A 53 -18.82 2.08 -7.03
N PRO A 54 -18.12 3.23 -7.11
CA PRO A 54 -17.31 3.70 -6.01
C PRO A 54 -18.14 3.92 -4.74
N ILE A 55 -17.63 3.42 -3.61
CA ILE A 55 -18.24 3.56 -2.30
C ILE A 55 -17.82 4.89 -1.67
N LYS A 56 -18.81 5.62 -1.15
CA LYS A 56 -18.60 6.85 -0.38
C LYS A 56 -18.52 6.55 1.12
N PRO A 57 -17.63 7.20 1.89
CA PRO A 57 -17.62 7.07 3.34
C PRO A 57 -18.90 7.63 3.96
N GLY A 58 -19.38 6.94 4.99
CA GLY A 58 -20.37 7.46 5.93
C GLY A 58 -19.79 8.57 6.80
N LYS A 59 -20.66 9.27 7.54
CA LYS A 59 -20.30 10.43 8.37
C LYS A 59 -19.25 10.16 9.44
N ASN A 60 -19.11 8.91 9.89
CA ASN A 60 -18.18 8.49 10.94
C ASN A 60 -16.97 7.71 10.38
N GLN A 61 -16.76 7.72 9.06
CA GLN A 61 -15.69 6.99 8.39
C GLN A 61 -14.64 7.94 7.81
N LEU A 62 -13.38 7.65 8.08
CA LEU A 62 -12.24 8.26 7.40
C LEU A 62 -11.63 7.24 6.43
N PHE A 63 -11.73 7.50 5.13
CA PHE A 63 -11.12 6.65 4.12
C PHE A 63 -9.70 7.13 3.81
N ILE A 64 -8.73 6.25 4.03
CA ILE A 64 -7.34 6.42 3.63
C ILE A 64 -7.03 5.41 2.52
N PHE A 65 -6.70 5.92 1.34
CA PHE A 65 -6.50 5.11 0.15
C PHE A 65 -5.03 4.83 -0.10
N LEU A 66 -4.64 3.55 -0.09
CA LEU A 66 -3.34 3.12 -0.58
C LEU A 66 -3.39 3.09 -2.10
N LYS A 67 -2.90 4.17 -2.74
CA LYS A 67 -3.09 4.39 -4.17
C LYS A 67 -2.31 3.41 -5.03
N ALA A 68 -1.07 3.11 -4.65
CA ALA A 68 -0.12 2.40 -5.51
C ALA A 68 -0.14 3.00 -6.93
N GLU A 69 -0.21 2.15 -7.96
CA GLU A 69 -0.30 2.54 -9.36
C GLU A 69 -1.74 2.89 -9.83
N SER A 70 -2.73 2.83 -8.93
CA SER A 70 -4.13 3.14 -9.28
C SER A 70 -4.35 4.62 -9.51
N LYS A 71 -5.46 4.94 -10.19
CA LYS A 71 -6.00 6.30 -10.26
C LYS A 71 -6.50 6.77 -8.89
N TYR A 72 -6.65 8.10 -8.77
CA TYR A 72 -7.22 8.77 -7.61
C TYR A 72 -8.61 8.24 -7.26
N TYR A 73 -8.83 7.96 -5.97
CA TYR A 73 -10.14 7.56 -5.45
C TYR A 73 -10.87 8.77 -4.84
N GLY A 74 -11.90 9.27 -5.54
CA GLY A 74 -12.54 10.56 -5.21
C GLY A 74 -13.31 10.64 -3.90
N TYR A 75 -13.56 9.51 -3.24
CA TYR A 75 -14.24 9.46 -1.95
C TYR A 75 -13.30 9.21 -0.77
N ALA A 76 -12.00 9.03 -1.02
CA ALA A 76 -11.01 8.98 0.06
C ALA A 76 -10.61 10.39 0.45
N GLN A 77 -10.50 10.62 1.75
CA GLN A 77 -10.08 11.90 2.30
C GLN A 77 -8.55 12.04 2.33
N LEU A 78 -7.80 10.94 2.24
CA LEU A 78 -6.33 10.94 2.16
C LEU A 78 -5.82 9.83 1.24
N HIS A 79 -4.78 10.11 0.46
CA HIS A 79 -4.13 9.14 -0.43
C HIS A 79 -2.68 8.90 0.00
N ILE A 80 -2.35 7.65 0.30
CA ILE A 80 -0.95 7.25 0.49
C ILE A 80 -0.37 6.90 -0.88
N VAL A 81 0.74 7.56 -1.22
CA VAL A 81 1.41 7.43 -2.53
C VAL A 81 2.83 6.89 -2.36
N GLN A 82 3.23 6.03 -3.30
CA GLN A 82 4.59 5.44 -3.31
C GLN A 82 5.59 6.35 -4.04
N ASN A 83 5.15 7.22 -4.93
CA ASN A 83 6.03 8.14 -5.63
C ASN A 83 5.96 9.52 -4.95
N PRO A 84 7.06 10.03 -4.35
CA PRO A 84 7.04 11.30 -3.64
C PRO A 84 6.69 12.50 -4.54
N THR A 85 6.93 12.39 -5.85
CA THR A 85 6.55 13.44 -6.81
C THR A 85 5.04 13.58 -6.98
N GLU A 86 4.26 12.56 -6.61
CA GLU A 86 2.79 12.64 -6.65
C GLU A 86 2.23 13.58 -5.58
N VAL A 87 2.93 13.75 -4.45
CA VAL A 87 2.47 14.65 -3.37
C VAL A 87 2.36 16.10 -3.84
N GLN A 88 3.16 16.49 -4.85
CA GLN A 88 3.11 17.83 -5.43
C GLN A 88 1.90 18.03 -6.37
N LYS A 89 1.31 16.94 -6.88
CA LYS A 89 0.26 16.97 -7.90
C LYS A 89 -1.10 16.53 -7.35
N LEU A 90 -1.09 15.71 -6.32
CA LEU A 90 -2.27 15.12 -5.71
C LEU A 90 -2.54 15.80 -4.38
N LYS A 91 -3.65 16.52 -4.31
CA LYS A 91 -4.13 17.09 -3.04
C LYS A 91 -4.43 15.96 -2.06
N ASP A 92 -4.31 16.26 -0.77
CA ASP A 92 -4.68 15.37 0.32
C ASP A 92 -3.95 14.01 0.18
N SER A 93 -2.65 14.08 -0.09
CA SER A 93 -1.80 12.92 -0.27
C SER A 93 -0.56 12.96 0.62
N TYR A 94 -0.07 11.78 0.95
CA TYR A 94 1.10 11.60 1.80
C TYR A 94 2.00 10.53 1.22
N TYR A 95 3.30 10.84 1.09
CA TYR A 95 4.28 9.89 0.61
C TYR A 95 4.65 8.92 1.73
N LEU A 96 4.53 7.62 1.44
CA LEU A 96 5.07 6.55 2.27
C LEU A 96 5.74 5.53 1.33
N PRO A 97 7.04 5.22 1.50
CA PRO A 97 7.66 4.17 0.72
C PRO A 97 7.02 2.82 1.04
N HIS A 98 7.28 1.82 0.18
CA HIS A 98 6.96 0.44 0.53
C HIS A 98 7.69 0.03 1.80
N TRP A 99 7.02 -0.82 2.58
CA TRP A 99 7.66 -1.47 3.71
C TRP A 99 8.83 -2.33 3.22
N PRO A 100 9.96 -2.38 3.97
CA PRO A 100 11.04 -3.30 3.66
C PRO A 100 10.49 -4.72 3.54
N GLN A 101 10.81 -5.39 2.43
CA GLN A 101 10.48 -6.81 2.28
C GLN A 101 11.24 -7.62 3.35
N PRO A 102 10.56 -8.55 4.04
CA PRO A 102 11.23 -9.46 4.97
C PRO A 102 12.39 -10.17 4.28
N GLY A 103 13.56 -10.25 4.93
CA GLY A 103 14.75 -10.90 4.37
C GLY A 103 15.65 -10.01 3.53
N LEU A 104 15.28 -8.75 3.27
CA LEU A 104 16.23 -7.76 2.73
C LEU A 104 17.30 -7.44 3.80
N ILE A 105 18.53 -7.87 3.51
CA ILE A 105 19.69 -7.51 4.31
C ILE A 105 20.01 -6.04 4.01
N GLN A 106 20.15 -5.22 5.06
CA GLN A 106 20.66 -3.86 4.91
C GLN A 106 22.07 -3.92 4.32
N ASN A 107 22.29 -3.27 3.18
CA ASN A 107 23.62 -3.16 2.61
C ASN A 107 24.48 -2.28 3.52
N ASP A 108 25.23 -2.90 4.41
CA ASP A 108 26.43 -2.30 4.99
C ASP A 108 27.54 -2.43 3.95
N SER A 109 27.80 -1.38 3.17
CA SER A 109 29.15 -0.95 2.77
C SER A 109 29.15 -0.05 1.54
N GLU A 110 30.07 0.91 1.57
CA GLU A 110 30.45 1.85 0.50
C GLU A 110 30.93 1.21 -0.81
N ASN A 111 30.89 -0.11 -1.01
CA ASN A 111 31.43 -0.73 -2.23
C ASN A 111 30.77 -2.08 -2.54
N VAL A 112 29.54 -2.09 -3.07
CA VAL A 112 29.05 -3.28 -3.78
C VAL A 112 28.35 -2.88 -5.07
N ASN A 113 29.01 -3.19 -6.18
CA ASN A 113 28.47 -3.20 -7.53
C ASN A 113 27.52 -4.41 -7.64
N ILE A 114 26.31 -4.31 -7.08
CA ILE A 114 25.25 -5.29 -7.28
C ILE A 114 24.49 -4.83 -8.52
N GLY A 115 24.88 -5.35 -9.69
CA GLY A 115 24.09 -5.16 -10.90
C GLY A 115 22.65 -5.60 -10.65
N CYS A 116 21.70 -4.67 -10.80
CA CYS A 116 20.31 -5.03 -11.06
C CYS A 116 20.31 -5.97 -12.27
N LYS A 117 20.16 -7.27 -12.05
CA LYS A 117 19.85 -8.21 -13.13
C LYS A 117 18.36 -8.04 -13.46
N ASN A 118 18.03 -7.03 -14.25
CA ASN A 118 16.70 -6.91 -14.83
C ASN A 118 16.60 -7.66 -16.16
N LEU A 119 15.44 -8.27 -16.33
CA LEU A 119 14.92 -9.03 -17.46
C LEU A 119 14.96 -8.23 -18.79
N TYR A 120 15.15 -8.98 -19.88
CA TYR A 120 15.11 -8.54 -21.27
C TYR A 120 13.68 -8.58 -21.85
N PHE A 121 13.33 -7.62 -22.71
CA PHE A 121 12.06 -7.58 -23.47
C PHE A 121 12.28 -8.04 -24.92
N PHE A 122 11.42 -8.92 -25.43
CA PHE A 122 11.29 -9.16 -26.87
C PHE A 122 10.21 -8.24 -27.45
N TYR A 123 10.53 -7.52 -28.52
CA TYR A 123 9.54 -7.01 -29.45
C TYR A 123 9.38 -8.04 -30.58
N GLY A 124 8.16 -8.53 -30.77
CA GLY A 124 7.73 -9.18 -32.01
C GLY A 124 7.08 -8.15 -32.92
#